data_AF-A0A954WD35-F1
#
_entry.id   AF-A0A954WD35-F1
#
_cell.length_a   1.000
_cell.length_b   1.000
_cell.length_c   1.000
_cell.angle_alpha   90.00
_cell.angle_beta   90.00
_cell.angle_gamma   90.00
#
_symmetry.space_group_name_H-M   'P 1'
#
loop_
_entity.id
_entity.type
_entity.pdbx_description
1 polymer ?
#
loop_
_entity_poly.entity_id
_entity_poly.type
_entity_poly.pdbx_seq_one_letter_code
_entity_poly.pdbx_strand_id
1 'polypeptide(L)'
;MPRRPSANQYVLDFSSRHNERWAMLRRLNLEPSSANSRLRYLLEHLHGVAKREANDAEVYRDANLIDALGRRLSLKPTTLYSTIADGEQRGLLIVYRDRRGITGLAIGWDGVELLLTDEPLSKYGNALQMLETDSNICSNDSKSWNTPYCPNESIGPVPVPAREPTSLDLKEIPELADLIDERVQRLPGGRLFNHVFAPLQRSHIDSGPQMLNWFAHQLGALRPATGDSMAELVLVLAAARFVVDGRSKTDNPVGRFVKIVTSRSWSLVLGHVSAARAELDRMRSDGTWDRVFAAAAPPTHPAL
;
A
#
# COMPACT_ATOMS: atom_id res chain seq x y z
N MET A 1 -27.76 -10.89 36.89
CA MET A 1 -27.51 -10.18 35.62
C MET A 1 -26.25 -10.74 34.97
N PRO A 2 -26.32 -11.32 33.77
CA PRO A 2 -25.11 -11.80 33.11
C PRO A 2 -24.33 -10.62 32.54
N ARG A 3 -23.01 -10.60 32.81
CA ARG A 3 -22.08 -9.61 32.27
C ARG A 3 -22.01 -9.74 30.75
N ARG A 4 -22.07 -8.61 30.03
CA ARG A 4 -21.84 -8.54 28.59
C ARG A 4 -20.43 -9.08 28.26
N PRO A 5 -20.23 -9.81 27.15
CA PRO A 5 -18.91 -10.17 26.67
C PRO A 5 -18.16 -8.91 26.20
N SER A 6 -16.89 -8.79 26.60
CA SER A 6 -15.94 -7.77 26.15
C SER A 6 -15.57 -7.97 24.68
N ALA A 7 -15.41 -6.86 23.97
CA ALA A 7 -15.22 -6.78 22.53
C ALA A 7 -13.96 -7.51 22.01
N ASN A 8 -14.08 -7.99 20.78
CA ASN A 8 -13.11 -8.76 20.00
C ASN A 8 -11.75 -8.05 19.86
N GLN A 9 -10.69 -8.83 20.06
CA GLN A 9 -9.28 -8.46 19.88
C GLN A 9 -8.72 -9.21 18.67
N TYR A 10 -7.92 -8.54 17.84
CA TYR A 10 -7.20 -9.18 16.74
C TYR A 10 -5.74 -8.75 16.77
N VAL A 11 -4.84 -9.71 16.97
CA VAL A 11 -3.41 -9.60 16.67
C VAL A 11 -3.21 -10.30 15.34
N LEU A 12 -2.81 -9.57 14.30
CA LEU A 12 -2.47 -10.17 13.01
C LEU A 12 -1.02 -10.69 13.09
N ASP A 13 -0.85 -11.95 13.44
CA ASP A 13 0.44 -12.65 13.48
C ASP A 13 0.76 -13.27 12.11
N PHE A 14 1.85 -12.82 11.48
CA PHE A 14 2.38 -13.39 10.23
C PHE A 14 3.78 -13.98 10.48
N SER A 15 3.83 -15.11 11.17
CA SER A 15 5.04 -15.65 11.84
C SER A 15 6.10 -16.32 10.94
N SER A 16 5.86 -16.60 9.66
CA SER A 16 6.79 -17.41 8.85
C SER A 16 7.91 -16.63 8.14
N ARG A 17 7.78 -15.32 7.88
CA ARG A 17 8.83 -14.49 7.24
C ARG A 17 9.58 -13.57 8.20
N HIS A 18 9.33 -13.74 9.49
CA HIS A 18 9.67 -12.78 10.53
C HIS A 18 11.19 -12.72 10.84
N ASN A 19 11.91 -13.85 10.74
CA ASN A 19 13.36 -13.91 11.06
C ASN A 19 14.27 -13.40 9.92
N GLU A 20 13.92 -13.66 8.66
CA GLU A 20 14.68 -13.20 7.48
C GLU A 20 14.61 -11.68 7.31
N ARG A 21 13.45 -11.08 7.63
CA ARG A 21 13.21 -9.63 7.58
C ARG A 21 14.03 -8.85 8.61
N TRP A 22 14.28 -9.44 9.78
CA TRP A 22 15.15 -8.85 10.81
C TRP A 22 16.64 -8.92 10.48
N ALA A 23 17.06 -9.92 9.71
CA ALA A 23 18.42 -9.94 9.16
C ALA A 23 18.64 -8.74 8.21
N MET A 24 17.59 -8.26 7.52
CA MET A 24 17.64 -7.08 6.65
C MET A 24 17.73 -5.76 7.44
N LEU A 25 17.00 -5.64 8.56
CA LEU A 25 17.11 -4.51 9.48
C LEU A 25 18.52 -4.34 10.07
N ARG A 26 19.19 -5.46 10.38
CA ARG A 26 20.61 -5.46 10.79
C ARG A 26 21.57 -5.16 9.64
N ARG A 27 21.15 -5.36 8.40
CA ARG A 27 21.90 -5.04 7.16
C ARG A 27 21.68 -3.62 6.67
N LEU A 28 20.67 -2.90 7.17
CA LEU A 28 20.60 -1.46 6.98
C LEU A 28 21.84 -0.87 7.66
N ASN A 29 22.82 -0.53 6.84
CA ASN A 29 24.09 0.04 7.24
C ASN A 29 23.86 1.51 7.64
N LEU A 30 23.03 1.69 8.67
CA LEU A 30 22.83 2.98 9.30
C LEU A 30 24.15 3.32 9.97
N GLU A 31 24.94 4.17 9.30
CA GLU A 31 26.19 4.72 9.84
C GLU A 31 26.00 5.10 11.32
N PRO A 32 26.97 4.80 12.21
CA PRO A 32 26.85 4.99 13.64
C PRO A 32 26.83 6.49 14.00
N SER A 33 25.74 7.16 13.67
CA SER A 33 25.35 8.45 14.18
C SER A 33 24.41 8.26 15.37
N SER A 34 24.38 9.25 16.25
CA SER A 34 23.49 9.24 17.41
C SER A 34 22.00 9.18 17.02
N ALA A 35 21.63 9.74 15.87
CA ALA A 35 20.27 9.69 15.32
C ALA A 35 19.90 8.29 14.83
N ASN A 36 20.78 7.67 14.03
CA ASN A 36 20.59 6.32 13.51
C ASN A 36 20.50 5.26 14.63
N SER A 37 21.31 5.42 15.67
CA SER A 37 21.29 4.53 16.84
C SER A 37 19.96 4.63 17.60
N ARG A 38 19.38 5.84 17.70
CA ARG A 38 18.07 6.06 18.35
C ARG A 38 16.93 5.49 17.53
N LEU A 39 16.94 5.69 16.21
CA LEU A 39 15.92 5.13 15.33
C LEU A 39 15.95 3.60 15.33
N ARG A 40 17.15 3.02 15.27
CA ARG A 40 17.33 1.57 15.40
C ARG A 40 16.83 1.04 16.74
N TYR A 41 17.19 1.70 17.84
CA TYR A 41 16.71 1.33 19.18
C TYR A 41 15.19 1.42 19.31
N LEU A 42 14.58 2.47 18.75
CA LEU A 42 13.12 2.61 18.68
C LEU A 42 12.51 1.41 17.92
N LEU A 43 12.99 1.11 16.71
CA LEU A 43 12.48 0.00 15.90
C LEU A 43 12.65 -1.37 16.58
N GLU A 44 13.81 -1.63 17.18
CA GLU A 44 14.08 -2.85 17.96
C GLU A 44 13.15 -2.97 19.18
N HIS A 45 12.88 -1.86 19.86
CA HIS A 45 12.00 -1.85 21.01
C HIS A 45 10.52 -2.00 20.64
N LEU A 46 10.03 -1.30 19.62
CA LEU A 46 8.66 -1.47 19.12
C LEU A 46 8.42 -2.92 18.70
N HIS A 47 9.44 -3.56 18.12
CA HIS A 47 9.39 -4.99 17.81
C HIS A 47 9.41 -5.89 19.05
N GLY A 48 10.25 -5.59 20.04
CA GLY A 48 10.26 -6.32 21.30
C GLY A 48 8.94 -6.17 22.08
N VAL A 49 8.25 -5.03 21.94
CA VAL A 49 6.90 -4.80 22.47
C VAL A 49 5.89 -5.64 21.69
N ALA A 50 5.87 -5.57 20.36
CA ALA A 50 5.01 -6.40 19.51
C ALA A 50 5.08 -7.90 19.84
N LYS A 51 6.31 -8.43 19.95
CA LYS A 51 6.54 -9.85 20.23
C LYS A 51 6.10 -10.27 21.63
N ARG A 52 6.15 -9.36 22.61
CA ARG A 52 5.72 -9.62 23.99
C ARG A 52 4.22 -9.42 24.16
N GLU A 53 3.66 -8.37 23.56
CA GLU A 53 2.25 -7.99 23.70
C GLU A 53 1.31 -8.77 22.77
N ALA A 54 1.83 -9.52 21.79
CA ALA A 54 1.08 -10.62 21.17
C ALA A 54 0.54 -11.65 22.20
N ASN A 55 1.08 -11.64 23.42
CA ASN A 55 0.64 -12.49 24.53
C ASN A 55 -0.04 -11.73 25.70
N ASP A 56 -0.03 -10.39 25.75
CA ASP A 56 -0.59 -9.60 26.88
C ASP A 56 -1.12 -8.24 26.38
N ALA A 57 -2.45 -8.05 26.42
CA ALA A 57 -3.19 -7.08 25.59
C ALA A 57 -3.69 -5.80 26.30
N GLU A 58 -2.98 -5.22 27.27
CA GLU A 58 -3.55 -4.19 28.16
C GLU A 58 -2.81 -2.84 28.32
N VAL A 59 -1.82 -2.48 27.49
CA VAL A 59 -0.81 -1.51 27.98
C VAL A 59 -1.06 0.00 27.69
N TYR A 60 -1.94 0.43 26.77
CA TYR A 60 -1.93 1.85 26.33
C TYR A 60 -3.27 2.61 26.42
N ARG A 61 -4.11 2.36 27.43
CA ARG A 61 -5.44 3.01 27.50
C ARG A 61 -5.51 4.44 28.06
N ASP A 62 -4.46 4.98 28.69
CA ASP A 62 -4.60 6.26 29.43
C ASP A 62 -3.41 7.24 29.32
N ALA A 63 -2.42 7.00 28.46
CA ALA A 63 -1.26 7.89 28.33
C ALA A 63 -1.04 8.32 26.88
N ASN A 64 -0.76 9.60 26.68
CA ASN A 64 -0.22 10.14 25.42
C ASN A 64 0.87 9.18 24.91
N LEU A 65 0.66 8.58 23.73
CA LEU A 65 1.54 7.56 23.15
C LEU A 65 3.01 7.97 23.20
N ILE A 66 3.30 9.25 22.95
CA ILE A 66 4.66 9.81 22.97
C ILE A 66 5.24 9.84 24.38
N ASP A 67 4.46 10.18 25.40
CA ASP A 67 4.93 10.17 26.78
C ASP A 67 5.13 8.73 27.28
N ALA A 68 4.26 7.81 26.88
CA ALA A 68 4.37 6.40 27.21
C ALA A 68 5.62 5.77 26.59
N LEU A 69 5.84 6.01 25.29
CA LEU A 69 7.04 5.59 24.58
C LEU A 69 8.30 6.27 25.12
N GLY A 70 8.22 7.58 25.41
CA GLY A 70 9.33 8.36 25.98
C GLY A 70 9.79 7.78 27.31
N ARG A 71 8.86 7.50 28.24
CA ARG A 71 9.17 6.83 29.51
C ARG A 71 9.78 5.45 29.31
N ARG A 72 9.17 4.62 28.44
CA ARG A 72 9.61 3.23 28.23
C ARG A 72 10.99 3.15 27.57
N LEU A 73 11.31 4.11 26.69
CA LEU A 73 12.60 4.20 26.00
C LEU A 73 13.63 5.05 26.75
N SER A 74 13.25 5.65 27.88
CA SER A 74 14.06 6.64 28.60
C SER A 74 14.53 7.79 27.69
N LEU A 75 13.66 8.21 26.75
CA LEU A 75 13.90 9.32 25.83
C LEU A 75 13.03 10.52 26.24
N LYS A 76 13.61 11.72 26.18
CA LYS A 76 12.84 12.96 26.32
C LYS A 76 11.83 13.06 25.16
N PRO A 77 10.60 13.56 25.37
CA PRO A 77 9.61 13.70 24.32
C PRO A 77 10.14 14.41 23.07
N THR A 78 10.93 15.48 23.23
CA THR A 78 11.55 16.21 22.11
C THR A 78 12.47 15.35 21.25
N THR A 79 13.21 14.43 21.86
CA THR A 79 14.08 13.47 21.15
C THR A 79 13.27 12.40 20.45
N LEU A 80 12.16 11.97 21.07
CA LEU A 80 11.29 10.99 20.46
C LEU A 80 10.55 11.57 19.23
N TYR A 81 10.05 12.81 19.32
CA TYR A 81 9.47 13.52 18.19
C TYR A 81 10.45 13.66 17.01
N SER A 82 11.69 14.06 17.27
CA SER A 82 12.69 14.18 16.19
C SER A 82 13.04 12.82 15.58
N THR A 83 13.09 11.76 16.39
CA THR A 83 13.35 10.39 15.92
C THR A 83 12.19 9.86 15.08
N ILE A 84 10.94 10.12 15.49
CA ILE A 84 9.75 9.73 14.72
C ILE A 84 9.70 10.49 13.40
N ALA A 85 9.98 11.80 13.41
CA ALA A 85 10.02 12.61 12.20
C ALA A 85 11.10 12.14 11.20
N ASP A 86 12.30 11.79 11.69
CA ASP A 86 13.36 11.21 10.84
C ASP A 86 12.94 9.84 10.29
N GLY A 87 12.31 8.98 11.11
CA GLY A 87 11.79 7.70 10.66
C GLY A 87 10.68 7.82 9.61
N GLU A 88 9.78 8.78 9.76
CA GLU A 88 8.73 9.08 8.77
C GLU A 88 9.32 9.63 7.47
N GLN A 89 10.24 10.59 7.55
CA GLN A 89 10.91 11.17 6.38
C GLN A 89 11.68 10.11 5.57
N ARG A 90 12.19 9.07 6.24
CA ARG A 90 12.89 7.93 5.63
C ARG A 90 11.95 6.81 5.15
N GLY A 91 10.64 6.95 5.34
CA GLY A 91 9.65 5.93 5.00
C GLY A 91 9.76 4.65 5.85
N LEU A 92 10.36 4.73 7.04
CA LEU A 92 10.50 3.62 7.98
C LEU A 92 9.34 3.56 8.98
N LEU A 93 8.68 4.70 9.21
CA LEU A 93 7.53 4.83 10.10
C LEU A 93 6.36 5.47 9.34
N ILE A 94 5.16 4.94 9.55
CA ILE A 94 3.88 5.57 9.22
C ILE A 94 3.36 6.18 10.53
N VAL A 95 3.08 7.47 10.51
CA VAL A 95 2.71 8.21 11.72
C VAL A 95 1.26 8.68 11.60
N TYR A 96 0.39 8.16 12.46
CA TYR A 96 -1.00 8.58 12.54
C TYR A 96 -1.13 9.76 13.51
N ARG A 97 -1.82 10.81 13.05
CA ARG A 97 -2.00 12.04 13.81
C ARG A 97 -3.45 12.47 13.86
N ASP A 98 -3.86 13.07 14.97
CA ASP A 98 -5.14 13.74 15.14
C ASP A 98 -4.93 15.21 15.60
N ARG A 99 -5.98 15.87 16.09
CA ARG A 99 -5.90 17.25 16.60
C ARG A 99 -5.08 17.38 17.89
N ARG A 100 -4.79 16.28 18.59
CA ARG A 100 -4.10 16.23 19.88
C ARG A 100 -2.64 15.82 19.74
N GLY A 101 -2.26 15.21 18.61
CA GLY A 101 -0.86 14.89 18.31
C GLY A 101 -0.71 13.58 17.56
N ILE A 102 0.32 12.81 17.91
CA ILE A 102 0.58 11.49 17.34
C ILE A 102 -0.26 10.46 18.12
N THR A 103 -1.23 9.85 17.45
CA THR A 103 -2.13 8.83 18.03
C THR A 103 -1.71 7.41 17.68
N GLY A 104 -0.87 7.25 16.66
CA GLY A 104 -0.35 5.94 16.31
C GLY A 104 0.97 5.97 15.54
N LEU A 105 1.69 4.87 15.64
CA LEU A 105 2.91 4.59 14.88
C LEU A 105 2.77 3.19 14.26
N ALA A 106 3.00 3.08 12.95
CA ALA A 106 3.20 1.81 12.30
C ALA A 106 4.60 1.71 11.68
N ILE A 107 5.18 0.53 11.75
CA ILE A 107 6.40 0.22 11.00
C ILE A 107 5.94 -0.29 9.64
N GLY A 108 6.19 0.48 8.58
CA GLY A 108 5.84 0.08 7.22
C GLY A 108 6.96 -0.78 6.62
N TRP A 109 6.84 -2.11 6.67
CA TRP A 109 7.73 -3.00 5.93
C TRP A 109 6.99 -4.21 5.35
N ASP A 110 7.08 -4.39 4.02
CA ASP A 110 6.61 -5.61 3.32
C ASP A 110 5.15 -6.00 3.60
N GLY A 111 4.24 -5.03 3.67
CA GLY A 111 2.81 -5.30 3.84
C GLY A 111 2.42 -5.78 5.24
N VAL A 112 3.33 -5.71 6.22
CA VAL A 112 3.02 -5.92 7.63
C VAL A 112 3.14 -4.58 8.34
N GLU A 113 1.99 -4.01 8.72
CA GLU A 113 1.94 -2.81 9.54
C GLU A 113 1.77 -3.22 11.00
N LEU A 114 2.79 -2.94 11.82
CA LEU A 114 2.64 -3.07 13.26
C LEU A 114 2.09 -1.75 13.83
N LEU A 115 0.78 -1.65 13.98
CA LEU A 115 0.14 -0.46 14.53
C LEU A 115 0.22 -0.43 16.06
N LEU A 116 0.90 0.56 16.60
CA LEU A 116 0.83 0.96 18.01
C LEU A 116 -0.07 2.19 18.10
N THR A 117 -1.19 2.08 18.80
CA THR A 117 -2.18 3.15 18.92
C THR A 117 -2.73 3.22 20.35
N ASP A 118 -2.98 4.43 20.84
CA ASP A 118 -3.71 4.67 22.10
C ASP A 118 -5.24 4.72 21.89
N GLU A 119 -5.68 4.81 20.63
CA GLU A 119 -7.09 4.81 20.26
C GLU A 119 -7.61 3.43 19.81
N PRO A 120 -8.92 3.14 19.95
CA PRO A 120 -9.53 1.91 19.44
C PRO A 120 -9.34 1.74 17.93
N LEU A 121 -9.01 0.52 17.49
CA LEU A 121 -8.82 0.18 16.07
C LEU A 121 -10.01 0.55 15.17
N SER A 122 -11.23 0.60 15.71
CA SER A 122 -12.44 1.02 14.98
C SER A 122 -12.36 2.44 14.41
N LYS A 123 -11.53 3.33 14.99
CA LYS A 123 -11.28 4.67 14.44
C LYS A 123 -10.39 4.66 13.20
N TYR A 124 -9.63 3.59 12.99
CA TYR A 124 -8.74 3.38 11.85
C TYR A 124 -9.36 2.48 10.79
N GLY A 125 -10.69 2.26 10.83
CA GLY A 125 -11.41 1.30 9.99
C GLY A 125 -11.05 1.37 8.51
N ASN A 126 -10.87 2.57 7.93
CA ASN A 126 -10.48 2.70 6.52
C ASN A 126 -9.03 2.29 6.23
N ALA A 127 -8.11 2.48 7.19
CA ALA A 127 -6.70 2.09 7.07
C ALA A 127 -6.53 0.57 7.29
N LEU A 128 -7.27 0.00 8.25
CA LEU A 128 -7.28 -1.45 8.50
C LEU A 128 -8.01 -2.23 7.39
N GLN A 129 -9.05 -1.66 6.78
CA GLN A 129 -9.76 -2.29 5.67
C GLN A 129 -8.88 -2.39 4.40
N MET A 130 -7.88 -1.52 4.25
CA MET A 130 -6.82 -1.66 3.23
C MET A 130 -5.84 -2.80 3.56
N LEU A 131 -5.64 -3.15 4.83
CA LEU A 131 -4.78 -4.25 5.28
C LEU A 131 -5.50 -5.61 5.29
N GLU A 132 -6.80 -5.62 5.60
CA GLU A 132 -7.65 -6.83 5.56
C GLU A 132 -7.93 -7.29 4.12
N THR A 133 -7.91 -6.39 3.13
CA THR A 133 -8.19 -6.75 1.73
C THR A 133 -7.06 -7.54 1.05
N ASP A 134 -5.85 -7.56 1.63
CA ASP A 134 -4.76 -8.45 1.20
C ASP A 134 -4.82 -9.85 1.83
N SER A 135 -5.62 -10.04 2.89
CA SER A 135 -5.75 -11.31 3.62
C SER A 135 -7.11 -11.99 3.47
N ASN A 136 -8.15 -11.27 3.05
CA ASN A 136 -9.48 -11.83 2.74
C ASN A 136 -9.80 -11.77 1.24
N ILE A 137 -9.16 -12.64 0.46
CA ILE A 137 -9.69 -13.08 -0.84
C ILE A 137 -10.24 -14.49 -0.62
N CYS A 138 -11.49 -14.59 -0.16
CA CYS A 138 -12.47 -15.64 -0.51
C CYS A 138 -13.70 -15.54 0.42
N SER A 139 -14.67 -14.69 0.09
CA SER A 139 -16.10 -15.06 0.18
C SER A 139 -16.95 -13.91 -0.36
N ASN A 140 -17.61 -14.15 -1.51
CA ASN A 140 -19.04 -13.91 -1.67
C ASN A 140 -19.42 -14.27 -3.11
N ASP A 141 -20.17 -15.36 -3.25
CA ASP A 141 -21.11 -15.52 -4.34
C ASP A 141 -22.52 -15.51 -3.76
N SER A 142 -23.31 -14.59 -4.27
CA SER A 142 -24.73 -14.40 -3.96
C SER A 142 -25.60 -15.45 -4.65
N LYS A 143 -26.67 -15.94 -3.99
CA LYS A 143 -28.05 -15.92 -4.51
C LYS A 143 -29.10 -16.41 -3.49
N SER A 144 -30.26 -15.77 -3.59
CA SER A 144 -31.50 -15.88 -2.80
C SER A 144 -32.13 -17.27 -2.74
N TRP A 145 -32.90 -17.58 -1.70
CA TRP A 145 -34.38 -17.76 -1.70
C TRP A 145 -34.87 -18.20 -0.30
N ASN A 146 -36.06 -17.72 0.09
CA ASN A 146 -36.79 -18.02 1.33
C ASN A 146 -37.04 -19.53 1.55
N THR A 147 -36.73 -20.08 2.74
CA THR A 147 -37.62 -20.89 3.62
C THR A 147 -36.86 -21.45 4.84
N PRO A 148 -37.55 -21.86 5.94
CA PRO A 148 -37.00 -21.89 7.29
C PRO A 148 -36.44 -23.27 7.73
N TYR A 149 -35.47 -23.20 8.65
CA TYR A 149 -35.10 -24.16 9.72
C TYR A 149 -35.17 -25.68 9.47
N CYS A 150 -34.03 -26.37 9.62
CA CYS A 150 -33.82 -27.53 10.52
C CYS A 150 -32.35 -28.07 10.43
N PRO A 151 -31.87 -28.88 11.42
CA PRO A 151 -30.58 -28.64 12.08
C PRO A 151 -29.48 -29.71 11.85
N ASN A 152 -28.26 -29.33 12.24
CA ASN A 152 -27.12 -30.16 12.67
C ASN A 152 -26.72 -31.39 11.83
N GLU A 153 -25.82 -31.17 10.87
CA GLU A 153 -24.78 -32.17 10.54
C GLU A 153 -23.42 -31.46 10.37
N SER A 154 -22.41 -32.01 11.05
CA SER A 154 -21.01 -31.56 11.01
C SER A 154 -20.41 -31.89 9.65
N ILE A 155 -20.39 -30.91 8.75
CA ILE A 155 -19.60 -30.97 7.52
C ILE A 155 -18.22 -30.41 7.86
N GLY A 156 -17.20 -31.28 7.86
CA GLY A 156 -15.80 -30.88 8.00
C GLY A 156 -15.36 -29.92 6.87
N PRO A 157 -14.27 -29.17 7.05
CA PRO A 157 -13.84 -28.16 6.08
C PRO A 157 -13.55 -28.83 4.72
N VAL A 158 -14.33 -28.44 3.71
CA VAL A 158 -14.06 -28.78 2.32
C VAL A 158 -12.76 -28.08 1.92
N PRO A 159 -11.73 -28.80 1.43
CA PRO A 159 -10.50 -28.17 0.98
C PRO A 159 -10.81 -27.32 -0.26
N VAL A 160 -10.67 -26.00 -0.13
CA VAL A 160 -10.70 -25.09 -1.27
C VAL A 160 -9.40 -25.29 -2.03
N PRO A 161 -9.42 -25.74 -3.31
CA PRO A 161 -8.20 -25.84 -4.09
C PRO A 161 -7.63 -24.43 -4.27
N ALA A 162 -6.41 -24.22 -3.79
CA ALA A 162 -5.65 -23.01 -4.06
C ALA A 162 -5.42 -22.91 -5.58
N ARG A 163 -6.22 -22.08 -6.25
CA ARG A 163 -5.91 -21.66 -7.62
C ARG A 163 -4.68 -20.77 -7.51
N GLU A 164 -3.53 -21.29 -7.91
CA GLU A 164 -2.34 -20.46 -8.10
C GLU A 164 -2.72 -19.28 -8.99
N PRO A 165 -2.33 -18.04 -8.64
CA PRO A 165 -2.52 -16.92 -9.53
C PRO A 165 -1.74 -17.24 -10.80
N THR A 166 -2.45 -17.60 -11.87
CA THR A 166 -1.88 -17.78 -13.20
C THR A 166 -1.12 -16.51 -13.52
N SER A 167 0.20 -16.57 -13.42
CA SER A 167 1.09 -15.47 -13.80
C SER A 167 0.90 -15.28 -15.29
N LEU A 168 0.17 -14.23 -15.66
CA LEU A 168 -0.03 -13.84 -17.04
C LEU A 168 1.35 -13.59 -17.66
N ASP A 169 1.77 -14.41 -18.63
CA ASP A 169 2.99 -14.16 -19.38
C ASP A 169 2.72 -13.03 -20.38
N LEU A 170 3.30 -11.86 -20.11
CA LEU A 170 3.11 -10.67 -20.94
C LEU A 170 3.62 -10.89 -22.38
N LYS A 171 4.52 -11.85 -22.60
CA LYS A 171 5.05 -12.18 -23.93
C LYS A 171 4.01 -12.82 -24.84
N GLU A 172 2.97 -13.42 -24.27
CA GLU A 172 1.89 -14.04 -25.03
C GLU A 172 0.87 -13.02 -25.55
N ILE A 173 0.93 -11.77 -25.08
CA ILE A 173 0.03 -10.69 -25.52
C ILE A 173 0.73 -9.91 -26.64
N PRO A 174 0.29 -10.05 -27.92
CA PRO A 174 0.99 -9.47 -29.06
C PRO A 174 1.21 -7.96 -28.96
N GLU A 175 0.24 -7.22 -28.41
CA GLU A 175 0.31 -5.76 -28.25
C GLU A 175 1.30 -5.29 -27.18
N LEU A 176 1.82 -6.20 -26.34
CA LEU A 176 2.76 -5.89 -25.27
C LEU A 176 4.16 -6.45 -25.54
N ALA A 177 4.30 -7.45 -26.40
CA ALA A 177 5.52 -8.24 -26.55
C ALA A 177 6.76 -7.39 -26.88
N ASP A 178 6.61 -6.37 -27.75
CA ASP A 178 7.69 -5.45 -28.13
C ASP A 178 8.03 -4.42 -27.03
N LEU A 179 7.12 -4.20 -26.08
CA LEU A 179 7.25 -3.18 -25.03
C LEU A 179 7.80 -3.71 -23.70
N ILE A 180 8.05 -5.01 -23.58
CA ILE A 180 8.49 -5.64 -22.32
C ILE A 180 9.87 -5.12 -21.89
N ASP A 181 10.77 -4.93 -22.86
CA ASP A 181 12.14 -4.50 -22.60
C ASP A 181 12.32 -2.97 -22.63
N GLU A 182 11.37 -2.24 -23.23
CA GLU A 182 11.35 -0.78 -23.20
C GLU A 182 10.99 -0.27 -21.79
N ARG A 183 11.79 0.67 -21.26
CA ARG A 183 11.59 1.24 -19.91
C ARG A 183 11.01 2.64 -20.00
N VAL A 184 10.07 2.94 -19.11
CA VAL A 184 9.55 4.30 -18.92
C VAL A 184 10.53 5.12 -18.09
N GLN A 185 10.81 6.34 -18.53
CA GLN A 185 11.63 7.28 -17.75
C GLN A 185 10.98 7.55 -16.40
N ARG A 186 11.76 7.41 -15.33
CA ARG A 186 11.29 7.70 -13.97
C ARG A 186 11.29 9.20 -13.73
N LEU A 187 10.22 9.71 -13.12
CA LEU A 187 10.17 11.08 -12.62
C LEU A 187 10.43 11.10 -11.10
N PRO A 188 10.99 12.19 -10.54
CA PRO A 188 11.17 12.32 -9.10
C PRO A 188 9.82 12.11 -8.40
N GLY A 189 9.74 11.25 -7.38
CA GLY A 189 8.45 10.92 -6.73
C GLY A 189 7.65 12.14 -6.22
N GLY A 190 8.29 13.30 -6.01
CA GLY A 190 7.62 14.52 -5.61
C GLY A 190 6.85 14.35 -4.29
N ARG A 191 5.61 14.84 -4.22
CA ARG A 191 4.74 14.67 -3.04
C ARG A 191 4.18 13.24 -2.87
N LEU A 192 4.48 12.30 -3.77
CA LEU A 192 4.07 10.90 -3.66
C LEU A 192 4.93 10.09 -2.66
N PHE A 193 5.84 10.77 -1.94
CA PHE A 193 6.83 10.13 -1.08
C PHE A 193 6.28 9.26 0.06
N ASN A 194 4.98 9.34 0.37
CA ASN A 194 4.37 8.51 1.43
C ASN A 194 3.27 7.55 0.94
N HIS A 195 2.71 7.74 -0.26
CA HIS A 195 1.62 6.92 -0.79
C HIS A 195 1.56 7.00 -2.33
N VAL A 196 1.82 5.88 -3.02
CA VAL A 196 1.80 5.76 -4.49
C VAL A 196 0.49 6.25 -5.13
N PHE A 197 -0.61 6.18 -4.39
CA PHE A 197 -1.95 6.53 -4.88
C PHE A 197 -2.60 7.75 -4.21
N ALA A 198 -2.00 8.36 -3.17
CA ALA A 198 -2.65 9.45 -2.41
C ALA A 198 -2.39 10.83 -3.05
N PRO A 199 -2.71 10.97 -4.34
CA PRO A 199 -3.62 12.02 -4.78
C PRO A 199 -4.44 11.62 -6.01
N LEU A 200 -4.60 10.32 -6.28
CA LEU A 200 -5.29 9.86 -7.48
C LEU A 200 -6.78 10.26 -7.42
N GLN A 201 -7.28 10.80 -8.53
CA GLN A 201 -8.63 11.31 -8.69
C GLN A 201 -9.19 10.73 -9.97
N ARG A 202 -10.51 10.76 -10.11
CA ARG A 202 -11.17 10.29 -11.33
C ARG A 202 -10.68 11.02 -12.58
N SER A 203 -10.46 12.34 -12.50
CA SER A 203 -9.91 13.15 -13.60
C SER A 203 -8.55 12.69 -14.09
N HIS A 204 -7.72 12.14 -13.19
CA HIS A 204 -6.44 11.54 -13.56
C HIS A 204 -6.65 10.25 -14.37
N ILE A 205 -7.56 9.38 -13.91
CA ILE A 205 -7.89 8.10 -14.56
C ILE A 205 -8.55 8.32 -15.92
N ASP A 206 -9.39 9.35 -16.06
CA ASP A 206 -10.05 9.71 -17.32
C ASP A 206 -9.07 10.29 -18.36
N SER A 207 -7.81 10.55 -18.00
CA SER A 207 -6.82 11.24 -18.83
C SER A 207 -5.53 10.45 -19.00
N GLY A 208 -5.30 9.87 -20.19
CA GLY A 208 -4.06 9.16 -20.54
C GLY A 208 -2.77 9.92 -20.17
N PRO A 209 -2.64 11.23 -20.50
CA PRO A 209 -1.46 12.02 -20.12
C PRO A 209 -1.25 12.14 -18.60
N GLN A 210 -2.34 12.28 -17.83
CA GLN A 210 -2.24 12.35 -16.37
C GLN A 210 -1.90 10.98 -15.77
N MET A 211 -2.41 9.89 -16.36
CA MET A 211 -2.01 8.53 -15.99
C MET A 211 -0.55 8.24 -16.31
N LEU A 212 -0.04 8.69 -17.46
CA LEU A 212 1.38 8.62 -17.78
C LEU A 212 2.22 9.37 -16.75
N ASN A 213 1.84 10.60 -16.42
CA ASN A 213 2.53 11.40 -15.40
C ASN A 213 2.52 10.70 -14.03
N TRP A 214 1.36 10.21 -13.58
CA TRP A 214 1.24 9.44 -12.34
C TRP A 214 2.13 8.19 -12.34
N PHE A 215 2.09 7.42 -13.44
CA PHE A 215 2.89 6.20 -13.59
C PHE A 215 4.38 6.51 -13.49
N ALA A 216 4.86 7.53 -14.19
CA ALA A 216 6.26 7.89 -14.19
C ALA A 216 6.75 8.38 -12.81
N HIS A 217 5.93 9.10 -12.06
CA HIS A 217 6.26 9.52 -10.70
C HIS A 217 6.25 8.37 -9.69
N GLN A 218 5.32 7.42 -9.78
CA GLN A 218 5.30 6.30 -8.81
C GLN A 218 6.49 5.35 -8.96
N LEU A 219 7.14 5.31 -10.14
CA LEU A 219 8.42 4.62 -10.32
C LEU A 219 9.56 5.22 -9.48
N GLY A 220 9.41 6.47 -9.03
CA GLY A 220 10.34 7.12 -8.09
C GLY A 220 10.06 6.78 -6.62
N ALA A 221 8.98 6.07 -6.31
CA ALA A 221 8.70 5.61 -4.95
C ALA A 221 9.69 4.50 -4.55
N LEU A 222 9.92 4.34 -3.25
CA LEU A 222 10.74 3.23 -2.71
C LEU A 222 10.19 1.87 -3.14
N ARG A 223 8.86 1.79 -3.31
CA ARG A 223 8.11 0.59 -3.70
C ARG A 223 7.04 0.95 -4.72
N PRO A 224 7.40 1.00 -6.00
CA PRO A 224 6.44 1.21 -7.08
C PRO A 224 5.38 0.10 -7.06
N ALA A 225 4.13 0.45 -7.37
CA ALA A 225 3.03 -0.53 -7.42
C ALA A 225 3.15 -1.47 -8.64
N THR A 226 3.73 -0.95 -9.72
CA THR A 226 4.03 -1.67 -10.97
C THR A 226 5.54 -1.77 -11.17
N GLY A 227 6.02 -2.56 -12.12
CA GLY A 227 7.34 -2.33 -12.68
C GLY A 227 7.37 -1.13 -13.63
N ASP A 228 8.53 -0.93 -14.26
CA ASP A 228 8.88 0.25 -15.07
C ASP A 228 8.87 -0.02 -16.59
N SER A 229 8.29 -1.14 -17.02
CA SER A 229 8.19 -1.46 -18.46
C SER A 229 7.10 -0.64 -19.15
N MET A 230 7.27 -0.39 -20.46
CA MET A 230 6.23 0.18 -21.29
C MET A 230 5.00 -0.73 -21.37
N ALA A 231 5.20 -2.06 -21.34
CA ALA A 231 4.11 -3.02 -21.29
C ALA A 231 3.22 -2.84 -20.05
N GLU A 232 3.81 -2.59 -18.87
CA GLU A 232 3.05 -2.31 -17.66
C GLU A 232 2.34 -0.95 -17.69
N LEU A 233 2.93 0.06 -18.34
CA LEU A 233 2.23 1.32 -18.59
C LEU A 233 0.97 1.08 -19.44
N VAL A 234 1.04 0.25 -20.48
CA VAL A 234 -0.15 -0.10 -21.29
C VAL A 234 -1.20 -0.82 -20.44
N LEU A 235 -0.81 -1.74 -19.55
CA LEU A 235 -1.74 -2.40 -18.63
C LEU A 235 -2.40 -1.43 -17.64
N VAL A 236 -1.64 -0.44 -17.16
CA VAL A 236 -2.17 0.64 -16.32
C VAL A 236 -3.18 1.49 -17.08
N LEU A 237 -2.87 1.88 -18.32
CA LEU A 237 -3.80 2.61 -19.18
C LEU A 237 -5.05 1.77 -19.49
N ALA A 238 -4.89 0.47 -19.73
CA ALA A 238 -6.00 -0.46 -19.92
C ALA A 238 -6.88 -0.58 -18.67
N ALA A 239 -6.28 -0.60 -17.47
CA ALA A 239 -7.01 -0.59 -16.21
C ALA A 239 -7.77 0.72 -16.00
N ALA A 240 -7.18 1.86 -16.34
CA ALA A 240 -7.84 3.16 -16.29
C ALA A 240 -9.07 3.17 -17.22
N ARG A 241 -8.90 2.72 -18.46
CA ARG A 241 -10.01 2.60 -19.44
C ARG A 241 -11.10 1.64 -18.98
N PHE A 242 -10.73 0.50 -18.41
CA PHE A 242 -11.69 -0.48 -17.90
C PHE A 242 -12.59 0.12 -16.82
N VAL A 243 -12.03 0.82 -15.83
CA VAL A 243 -12.84 1.32 -14.70
C VAL A 243 -13.71 2.52 -15.05
N VAL A 244 -13.43 3.22 -16.16
CA VAL A 244 -14.25 4.33 -16.66
C VAL A 244 -15.26 3.87 -17.71
N ASP A 245 -15.07 2.69 -18.31
CA ASP A 245 -16.06 2.07 -19.20
C ASP A 245 -17.35 1.82 -18.40
N GLY A 246 -18.48 2.32 -18.91
CA GLY A 246 -19.80 2.12 -18.32
C GLY A 246 -20.19 0.66 -18.16
N ARG A 247 -19.53 -0.26 -18.89
CA ARG A 247 -19.70 -1.72 -18.74
C ARG A 247 -19.13 -2.27 -17.44
N SER A 248 -18.15 -1.60 -16.82
CA SER A 248 -17.52 -2.06 -15.57
C SER A 248 -18.43 -1.97 -14.35
N LYS A 249 -19.50 -1.16 -14.42
CA LYS A 249 -20.52 -0.97 -13.37
C LYS A 249 -19.93 -0.65 -11.98
N THR A 250 -18.78 0.01 -11.93
CA THR A 250 -18.15 0.38 -10.64
C THR A 250 -18.62 1.75 -10.17
N ASP A 251 -19.13 1.83 -8.93
CA ASP A 251 -19.52 3.10 -8.31
C ASP A 251 -18.31 3.93 -7.87
N ASN A 252 -17.14 3.29 -7.71
CA ASN A 252 -15.88 3.93 -7.34
C ASN A 252 -14.75 3.53 -8.32
N PRO A 253 -14.61 4.24 -9.45
CA PRO A 253 -13.57 3.97 -10.44
C PRO A 253 -12.15 4.02 -9.86
N VAL A 254 -11.88 4.98 -8.96
CA VAL A 254 -10.55 5.14 -8.34
C VAL A 254 -10.20 3.95 -7.46
N GLY A 255 -11.10 3.56 -6.55
CA GLY A 255 -10.87 2.40 -5.68
C GLY A 255 -10.72 1.10 -6.48
N ARG A 256 -11.51 0.94 -7.54
CA ARG A 256 -11.40 -0.24 -8.42
C ARG A 256 -10.08 -0.25 -9.19
N PHE A 257 -9.64 0.89 -9.69
CA PHE A 257 -8.36 1.04 -10.39
C PHE A 257 -7.20 0.68 -9.48
N VAL A 258 -7.16 1.27 -8.28
CA VAL A 258 -6.13 0.99 -7.26
C VAL A 258 -6.07 -0.51 -7.00
N LYS A 259 -7.23 -1.14 -6.74
CA LYS A 259 -7.31 -2.59 -6.51
C LYS A 259 -6.73 -3.41 -7.66
N ILE A 260 -7.07 -3.08 -8.92
CA ILE A 260 -6.56 -3.82 -10.09
C ILE A 260 -5.03 -3.69 -10.19
N VAL A 261 -4.51 -2.48 -10.01
CA VAL A 261 -3.08 -2.20 -10.15
C VAL A 261 -2.26 -2.82 -9.02
N THR A 262 -2.69 -2.69 -7.76
CA THR A 262 -1.97 -3.24 -6.62
C THR A 262 -1.97 -4.77 -6.63
N SER A 263 -3.11 -5.39 -6.91
CA SER A 263 -3.22 -6.85 -7.02
C SER A 263 -2.70 -7.41 -8.35
N ARG A 264 -2.31 -6.55 -9.30
CA ARG A 264 -1.89 -6.93 -10.65
C ARG A 264 -2.89 -7.86 -11.35
N SER A 265 -4.18 -7.57 -11.21
CA SER A 265 -5.28 -8.34 -11.79
C SER A 265 -5.43 -8.05 -13.29
N TRP A 266 -4.36 -8.23 -14.07
CA TRP A 266 -4.27 -7.84 -15.48
C TRP A 266 -5.22 -8.60 -16.41
N SER A 267 -5.62 -9.82 -16.04
CA SER A 267 -6.61 -10.60 -16.77
C SER A 267 -7.95 -9.87 -16.94
N LEU A 268 -8.32 -8.99 -16.00
CA LEU A 268 -9.56 -8.21 -16.05
C LEU A 268 -9.53 -7.11 -17.13
N VAL A 269 -8.35 -6.66 -17.55
CA VAL A 269 -8.18 -5.47 -18.39
C VAL A 269 -7.68 -5.80 -19.80
N LEU A 270 -7.47 -7.09 -20.11
CA LEU A 270 -6.96 -7.55 -21.40
C LEU A 270 -7.81 -7.06 -22.59
N GLY A 271 -9.14 -7.01 -22.43
CA GLY A 271 -10.05 -6.48 -23.46
C GLY A 271 -9.85 -5.00 -23.81
N HIS A 272 -9.06 -4.26 -23.02
CA HIS A 272 -8.76 -2.84 -23.24
C HIS A 272 -7.31 -2.59 -23.68
N VAL A 273 -6.46 -3.62 -23.77
CA VAL A 273 -5.03 -3.48 -24.06
C VAL A 273 -4.78 -2.86 -25.43
N SER A 274 -5.46 -3.32 -26.48
CA SER A 274 -5.30 -2.78 -27.84
C SER A 274 -5.61 -1.28 -27.91
N ALA A 275 -6.69 -0.84 -27.27
CA ALA A 275 -7.06 0.58 -27.20
C ALA A 275 -6.06 1.40 -26.36
N ALA A 276 -5.56 0.84 -25.25
CA ALA A 276 -4.55 1.48 -24.42
C ALA A 276 -3.20 1.62 -25.16
N ARG A 277 -2.82 0.62 -25.96
CA ARG A 277 -1.62 0.67 -26.81
C ARG A 277 -1.74 1.78 -27.86
N ALA A 278 -2.86 1.86 -28.56
CA ALA A 278 -3.12 2.93 -29.52
C ALA A 278 -3.06 4.33 -28.87
N GLU A 279 -3.52 4.46 -27.63
CA GLU A 279 -3.43 5.70 -26.86
C GLU A 279 -1.98 6.06 -26.50
N LEU A 280 -1.17 5.09 -26.09
CA LEU A 280 0.27 5.27 -25.86
C LEU A 280 0.98 5.72 -27.14
N ASP A 281 0.76 5.02 -28.26
CA ASP A 281 1.38 5.34 -29.55
C ASP A 281 1.00 6.76 -30.01
N ARG A 282 -0.27 7.15 -29.82
CA ARG A 282 -0.73 8.52 -30.08
C ARG A 282 0.03 9.55 -29.24
N MET A 283 0.15 9.33 -27.92
CA MET A 283 0.87 10.25 -27.03
C MET A 283 2.36 10.38 -27.39
N ARG A 284 2.99 9.31 -27.89
CA ARG A 284 4.36 9.35 -28.42
C ARG A 284 4.44 10.17 -29.72
N SER A 285 3.45 10.05 -30.61
CA SER A 285 3.45 10.75 -31.91
C SER A 285 3.09 12.23 -31.84
N ASP A 286 2.24 12.65 -30.90
CA ASP A 286 1.70 14.02 -30.83
C ASP A 286 2.49 14.96 -29.89
N GLY A 287 3.65 14.49 -29.39
CA GLY A 287 4.52 15.24 -28.48
C GLY A 287 3.98 15.36 -27.04
N THR A 288 2.85 14.71 -26.71
CA THR A 288 2.37 14.64 -25.33
C THR A 288 3.36 13.96 -24.42
N TRP A 289 3.99 12.88 -24.89
CA TRP A 289 5.05 12.18 -24.17
C TRP A 289 6.15 13.15 -23.73
N ASP A 290 6.73 13.87 -24.69
CA ASP A 290 7.83 14.81 -24.42
C ASP A 290 7.41 15.93 -23.46
N ARG A 291 6.19 16.43 -23.58
CA ARG A 291 5.67 17.47 -22.66
C ARG A 291 5.58 16.99 -21.21
N VAL A 292 5.15 15.75 -20.98
CA VAL A 292 5.07 15.17 -19.63
C VAL A 292 6.47 15.09 -19.01
N PHE A 293 7.46 14.59 -19.75
CA PHE A 293 8.82 14.43 -19.23
C PHE A 293 9.60 15.76 -19.17
N ALA A 294 9.34 16.71 -20.06
CA ALA A 294 9.95 18.04 -20.03
C ALA A 294 9.46 18.88 -18.84
N ALA A 295 8.18 18.79 -18.49
CA ALA A 295 7.60 19.52 -17.36
C ALA A 295 8.21 19.12 -16.00
N ALA A 296 8.84 17.95 -15.92
CA ALA A 296 9.45 17.44 -14.71
C ALA A 296 10.96 17.78 -14.59
N ALA A 297 11.56 18.39 -15.62
CA ALA A 297 12.91 18.91 -15.50
C ALA A 297 12.94 20.03 -14.45
N PRO A 298 13.89 20.02 -13.50
CA PRO A 298 14.02 21.12 -12.55
C PRO A 298 14.21 22.42 -13.35
N PRO A 299 13.57 23.54 -12.96
CA PRO A 299 13.77 24.81 -13.63
C PRO A 299 15.28 25.11 -13.59
N THR A 300 15.92 25.10 -14.76
CA THR A 300 17.29 25.57 -14.89
C THR A 300 17.26 27.05 -14.58
N HIS A 301 17.55 27.41 -13.33
CA HIS A 301 17.84 28.80 -12.98
C HIS A 301 19.00 29.23 -13.88
N PRO A 302 18.84 30.30 -14.69
CA PRO A 302 19.95 30.81 -15.46
C PRO A 302 21.08 31.13 -14.49
N ALA A 303 22.27 30.58 -14.76
CA ALA A 303 23.46 30.92 -13.99
C ALA A 303 23.63 32.44 -14.05
N LEU A 304 23.56 33.08 -12.87
CA LEU A 304 23.80 34.50 -12.69
C LEU A 304 25.29 34.82 -12.83
#